data_AF-A0A258RRF0-F1
#
_entry.id   AF-A0A258RRF0-F1
#
_cell.length_a   1.000
_cell.length_b   1.000
_cell.length_c   1.000
_cell.angle_alpha   90.00
_cell.angle_beta   90.00
_cell.angle_gamma   90.00
#
_symmetry.space_group_name_H-M   'P 1'
#
loop_
_entity.id
_entity.type
_entity.pdbx_description
1 polymer ?
#
loop_
_entity_poly.entity_id
_entity_poly.type
_entity_poly.pdbx_seq_one_letter_code
_entity_poly.pdbx_strand_id
1 'polypeptide(L)' 'MLDMRETCERCTSPLPLDSHDAMICSYECTFCTSCVTGPLNGHCPNCGGDLQPRPKRIKK' A
#
# COMPACT_ATOMS: atom_id res chain seq x y z
N MET A 1 -12.35 -12.27 -3.54
CA MET A 1 -10.97 -12.64 -3.91
C MET A 1 -10.13 -11.41 -3.65
N LEU A 2 -9.07 -11.48 -2.85
CA LEU A 2 -8.22 -10.30 -2.56
C LEU A 2 -7.41 -9.96 -3.83
N ASP A 3 -7.86 -8.94 -4.55
CA ASP A 3 -7.12 -8.40 -5.69
C ASP A 3 -6.06 -7.45 -5.15
N MET A 4 -4.86 -7.99 -4.88
CA MET A 4 -3.73 -7.18 -4.44
C MET A 4 -3.39 -6.17 -5.53
N ARG A 5 -3.53 -4.87 -5.22
CA ARG A 5 -3.19 -3.77 -6.11
C ARG A 5 -1.68 -3.71 -6.31
N GLU A 6 -1.22 -3.81 -7.55
CA GLU A 6 0.22 -3.78 -7.89
C GLU A 6 0.75 -2.37 -8.16
N THR A 7 -0.02 -1.34 -7.80
CA THR A 7 0.33 0.06 -8.02
C THR A 7 -0.09 0.92 -6.83
N CYS A 8 0.67 1.98 -6.57
CA CYS A 8 0.32 3.00 -5.59
C CYS A 8 -0.87 3.83 -6.09
N GLU A 9 -1.93 3.95 -5.31
CA GLU A 9 -3.12 4.70 -5.72
C GLU A 9 -2.92 6.21 -5.85
N ARG A 10 -1.86 6.76 -5.23
CA ARG A 10 -1.55 8.20 -5.27
C ARG A 10 -0.61 8.59 -6.41
N CYS A 11 0.49 7.86 -6.56
CA CYS A 11 1.56 8.22 -7.51
C CYS A 11 1.75 7.21 -8.63
N THR A 12 0.90 6.18 -8.71
CA THR A 12 0.91 5.11 -9.73
C THR A 12 2.24 4.35 -9.84
N SER A 13 3.14 4.51 -8.87
CA SER A 13 4.39 3.77 -8.79
C SER A 13 4.13 2.27 -8.68
N PRO A 14 4.88 1.43 -9.41
CA PRO A 14 4.72 -0.02 -9.34
C PRO A 14 5.03 -0.55 -7.94
N LEU A 15 4.13 -1.37 -7.41
CA LEU A 15 4.24 -2.06 -6.13
C LEU A 15 4.07 -3.58 -6.34
N PRO A 16 5.13 -4.26 -6.82
CA PRO A 16 5.14 -5.71 -6.99
C PRO A 16 4.66 -6.47 -5.74
N LEU A 17 4.10 -7.66 -5.93
CA LEU A 17 3.54 -8.50 -4.85
C LEU A 17 4.58 -8.88 -3.76
N ASP A 18 5.86 -8.78 -4.08
CA ASP A 18 7.01 -9.03 -3.21
C ASP A 18 7.71 -7.75 -2.74
N SER A 19 7.19 -6.57 -3.10
CA SER A 19 7.74 -5.28 -2.69
C SER A 19 7.68 -5.08 -1.17
N HIS A 20 8.76 -4.57 -0.60
CA HIS A 20 8.80 -4.11 0.80
C HIS A 20 8.19 -2.71 0.97
N ASP A 21 8.02 -1.97 -0.12
CA ASP A 21 7.58 -0.58 -0.10
C ASP A 21 6.06 -0.43 -0.21
N ALA A 22 5.32 -1.54 -0.28
CA ALA A 22 3.87 -1.52 -0.33
C ALA A 22 3.29 -1.41 1.09
N MET A 23 2.45 -0.40 1.29
CA MET A 23 1.68 -0.16 2.50
C MET A 23 0.19 -0.34 2.19
N ILE A 24 -0.57 -0.92 3.11
CA ILE A 24 -1.98 -1.25 2.95
C ILE A 24 -2.81 -0.79 4.17
N CYS A 25 -4.05 -0.38 3.96
CA CYS A 25 -5.02 -0.14 5.04
C CYS A 25 -6.00 -1.32 5.20
N SER A 26 -6.87 -1.27 6.22
CA SER A 26 -7.91 -2.29 6.47
C SER A 26 -8.94 -2.44 5.35
N TYR A 27 -9.09 -1.42 4.49
CA TYR A 27 -9.95 -1.42 3.31
C TYR A 27 -9.18 -1.77 2.02
N GLU A 28 -7.98 -2.31 2.16
CA GLU A 28 -7.14 -2.80 1.04
C GLU A 28 -6.66 -1.70 0.08
N CYS A 29 -6.72 -0.42 0.47
CA CYS A 29 -6.06 0.65 -0.29
C CYS A 29 -4.54 0.49 -0.20
N THR A 30 -3.82 0.62 -1.31
CA THR A 30 -2.39 0.36 -1.41
C THR A 30 -1.60 1.61 -1.80
N PHE A 31 -0.56 1.93 -1.04
CA PHE A 31 0.31 3.09 -1.24
C PHE A 31 1.78 2.73 -1.08
N CYS A 32 2.68 3.51 -1.70
CA CYS A 32 4.12 3.31 -1.48
C CYS A 32 4.59 3.99 -0.19
N THR A 33 5.65 3.45 0.42
CA THR A 33 6.34 4.02 1.60
C THR A 33 6.66 5.51 1.44
N SER A 34 7.08 5.95 0.25
CA SER A 34 7.35 7.37 -0.03
C SER A 34 6.09 8.26 0.07
N CYS A 35 4.94 7.75 -0.36
CA CYS A 35 3.68 8.47 -0.18
C CYS A 35 3.24 8.48 1.29
N VAL A 36 3.40 7.34 1.97
CA VAL A 36 3.05 7.20 3.39
C VAL A 36 3.88 8.13 4.27
N THR A 37 5.20 8.18 4.06
CA THR A 37 6.13 8.96 4.90
C THR A 37 6.13 10.46 4.61
N GLY A 38 5.73 10.88 3.40
CA GLY A 38 5.63 12.30 3.07
C GLY A 38 4.17 12.77 3.12
N PRO A 39 3.50 12.85 1.95
CA PRO A 39 2.24 13.58 1.78
C PRO A 39 1.02 12.93 2.45
N LEU A 40 1.06 11.65 2.78
CA LEU A 40 -0.03 10.96 3.48
C LEU A 40 0.19 10.93 5.01
N ASN A 41 1.39 11.24 5.49
CA ASN A 41 1.75 11.30 6.91
C ASN A 41 1.25 10.07 7.72
N GLY A 42 1.42 8.86 7.19
CA GLY A 42 1.02 7.61 7.85
C GLY A 42 -0.44 7.20 7.67
N HIS A 43 -1.29 8.05 7.10
CA HIS A 43 -2.75 7.84 7.08
C HIS A 43 -3.28 7.64 5.66
N CYS A 44 -4.24 6.73 5.51
CA CYS A 44 -4.91 6.52 4.23
C CYS A 44 -5.82 7.73 3.90
N PRO A 45 -5.67 8.36 2.73
CA PRO A 45 -6.51 9.49 2.33
C PRO A 45 -7.95 9.09 1.99
N ASN A 46 -8.17 7.80 1.67
CA ASN A 46 -9.49 7.30 1.26
C ASN A 46 -10.35 6.85 2.45
N CYS A 47 -9.75 6.28 3.49
CA CYS A 47 -10.48 5.74 4.64
C CYS A 47 -10.11 6.38 6.00
N GLY A 48 -9.05 7.19 6.07
CA GLY A 48 -8.57 7.80 7.31
C GLY A 48 -7.88 6.84 8.28
N GLY A 49 -7.81 5.55 7.96
CA GLY A 49 -7.16 4.55 8.80
C GLY A 49 -5.63 4.52 8.64
N ASP A 50 -4.97 3.83 9.57
CA ASP A 50 -3.53 3.64 9.56
C ASP A 50 -3.07 2.79 8.37
N LEU A 51 -1.93 3.19 7.79
CA LEU A 51 -1.25 2.42 6.75
C LEU A 51 -0.20 1.51 7.39
N GLN A 52 -0.29 0.21 7.13
CA GLN A 52 0.63 -0.80 7.65
C GLN A 52 1.38 -1.51 6.51
N PRO A 53 2.56 -2.10 6.74
CA PRO A 53 3.27 -2.85 5.71
C PRO A 53 2.39 -3.96 5.11
N ARG A 54 2.31 -4.01 3.78
CA ARG A 54 1.53 -5.01 3.06
C ARG A 54 2.19 -6.39 3.20
N PRO A 55 1.46 -7.43 3.65
CA PRO A 55 1.99 -8.79 3.67
C PRO A 55 2.40 -9.25 2.28
N LYS A 56 3.60 -9.84 2.17
CA LYS A 56 4.12 -10.36 0.90
C LYS A 56 3.44 -11.66 0.51
N ARG A 57 3.16 -11.84 -0.77
CA ARG A 57 2.84 -13.17 -1.31
C ARG A 57 4.12 -13.97 -1.48
N ILE A 58 4.36 -14.90 -0.56
CA ILE A 58 5.40 -15.93 -0.74
C ILE A 58 4.86 -16.89 -1.82
N LYS A 59 5.59 -17.07 -2.92
CA LYS A 59 5.27 -18.13 -3.89
C LYS A 59 5.42 -19.47 -3.17
N LYS A 60 4.33 -20.23 -3.11
CA LYS A 60 4.32 -21.60 -2.59
C LYS A 60 4.81 -22.57 -3.64
#